data_AF-A0A3N5MLW0-F1
#
_entry.id   AF-A0A3N5MLW0-F1
#
_cell.length_a   1.000
_cell.length_b   1.000
_cell.length_c   1.000
_cell.angle_alpha   90.00
_cell.angle_beta   90.00
_cell.angle_gamma   90.00
#
_symmetry.space_group_name_H-M   'P 1'
#
loop_
_entity.id
_entity.type
_entity.pdbx_description
1 polymer ?
#
loop_
_entity_poly.entity_id
_entity_poly.type
_entity_poly.pdbx_seq_one_letter_code
_entity_poly.pdbx_strand_id
1 'polypeptide(L)'
;MGTMSREALAKARQLIDGASFGPDALKAIGKAFDEAWGEIASNFGADPQDVEKARLRLAKALLSVAHEDSRDVDVLKRAALQRMALDYRRRP
;
A
#
# COMPACT_ATOMS: atom_id res chain seq x y z
N MET A 1 18.94 -19.02 3.38
CA MET A 1 17.79 -18.87 2.47
C MET A 1 16.57 -18.49 3.30
N GLY A 2 16.26 -17.19 3.42
CA GLY A 2 15.16 -16.71 4.26
C GLY A 2 13.85 -16.63 3.48
N THR A 3 12.86 -17.43 3.86
CA THR A 3 11.51 -17.50 3.30
C THR A 3 10.62 -16.34 3.76
N MET A 4 11.10 -15.08 3.73
CA MET A 4 10.39 -13.93 4.32
C MET A 4 9.73 -12.97 3.31
N SER A 5 9.47 -13.41 2.07
CA SER A 5 8.81 -12.57 1.04
C SER A 5 7.27 -12.61 1.10
N ARG A 6 6.67 -13.67 1.69
CA ARG A 6 5.21 -13.85 1.73
C ARG A 6 4.51 -13.21 2.93
N GLU A 7 5.13 -13.23 4.11
CA GLU A 7 4.50 -12.72 5.34
C GLU A 7 4.34 -11.19 5.34
N ALA A 8 5.34 -10.47 4.82
CA ALA A 8 5.28 -9.01 4.69
C ALA A 8 4.19 -8.55 3.70
N LEU A 9 3.97 -9.31 2.63
CA LEU A 9 2.84 -9.09 1.72
C LEU A 9 1.52 -9.36 2.45
N ALA A 10 1.46 -10.42 3.26
CA ALA A 10 0.26 -10.84 3.98
C ALA A 10 -0.25 -9.75 4.93
N LYS A 11 0.62 -9.08 5.71
CA LYS A 11 0.14 -8.05 6.68
C LYS A 11 -0.45 -6.81 6.02
N ALA A 12 0.18 -6.31 4.95
CA ALA A 12 -0.35 -5.17 4.20
C ALA A 12 -1.67 -5.52 3.51
N ARG A 13 -1.77 -6.74 2.97
CA ARG A 13 -2.99 -7.22 2.33
C ARG A 13 -4.12 -7.47 3.32
N GLN A 14 -3.83 -8.10 4.46
CA GLN A 14 -4.77 -8.27 5.57
C GLN A 14 -5.34 -6.93 6.07
N LEU A 15 -4.51 -5.88 6.11
CA LEU A 15 -4.98 -4.55 6.50
C LEU A 15 -5.99 -3.98 5.49
N ILE A 16 -5.77 -4.21 4.20
CA ILE A 16 -6.70 -3.78 3.13
C ILE A 16 -7.98 -4.62 3.19
N ASP A 17 -7.86 -5.93 3.25
CA ASP A 17 -9.00 -6.85 3.23
C ASP A 17 -9.89 -6.72 4.49
N GLY A 18 -9.31 -6.32 5.62
CA GLY A 18 -10.04 -6.06 6.88
C GLY A 18 -10.69 -4.68 6.96
N ALA A 19 -10.54 -3.82 5.95
CA ALA A 19 -11.13 -2.49 5.96
C ALA A 19 -12.62 -2.54 5.57
N SER A 20 -13.44 -1.69 6.22
CA SER A 20 -14.89 -1.61 5.97
C SER A 20 -15.22 -0.89 4.66
N PHE A 21 -14.87 -1.51 3.53
CA PHE A 21 -15.20 -1.04 2.18
C PHE A 21 -16.05 -2.08 1.45
N GLY A 22 -16.86 -1.61 0.50
CA GLY A 22 -17.56 -2.49 -0.43
C GLY A 22 -16.59 -3.31 -1.30
N PRO A 23 -17.03 -4.44 -1.87
CA PRO A 23 -16.16 -5.36 -2.61
C PRO A 23 -15.49 -4.71 -3.83
N ASP A 24 -16.18 -3.80 -4.52
CA ASP A 24 -15.63 -3.06 -5.66
C ASP A 24 -14.51 -2.10 -5.23
N ALA A 25 -14.71 -1.40 -4.11
CA ALA A 25 -13.70 -0.52 -3.55
C ALA A 25 -12.49 -1.32 -3.04
N LEU A 26 -12.69 -2.44 -2.34
CA LEU A 26 -11.59 -3.32 -1.94
C LEU A 26 -10.78 -3.83 -3.13
N LYS A 27 -11.45 -4.19 -4.23
CA LYS A 27 -10.77 -4.60 -5.47
C LYS A 27 -9.95 -3.46 -6.07
N ALA A 28 -10.50 -2.25 -6.12
CA ALA A 28 -9.80 -1.07 -6.64
C ALA A 28 -8.59 -0.71 -5.75
N ILE A 29 -8.76 -0.70 -4.42
CA ILE A 29 -7.70 -0.44 -3.44
C ILE A 29 -6.58 -1.49 -3.55
N GLY A 30 -6.94 -2.78 -3.62
CA GLY A 30 -5.97 -3.85 -3.77
C GLY A 30 -5.16 -3.74 -5.07
N LYS A 31 -5.81 -3.43 -6.19
CA LYS A 31 -5.11 -3.22 -7.46
C LYS A 31 -4.21 -1.98 -7.42
N ALA A 32 -4.68 -0.87 -6.83
CA ALA A 32 -3.89 0.33 -6.67
C ALA A 32 -2.66 0.10 -5.77
N PHE A 33 -2.79 -0.75 -4.76
CA PHE A 33 -1.66 -1.18 -3.92
C PHE A 33 -0.60 -1.92 -4.72
N ASP A 34 -1.01 -2.92 -5.50
CA ASP A 34 -0.09 -3.75 -6.29
C ASP A 34 0.65 -2.91 -7.34
N GLU A 35 -0.06 -2.00 -8.03
CA GLU A 35 0.55 -1.09 -9.00
C GLU A 35 1.48 -0.06 -8.34
N ALA A 36 1.04 0.59 -7.27
CA ALA A 36 1.88 1.55 -6.53
C ALA A 36 3.16 0.88 -6.02
N TRP A 37 3.05 -0.33 -5.48
CA TRP A 37 4.20 -1.09 -5.01
C TRP A 37 5.16 -1.41 -6.16
N GLY A 38 4.65 -1.81 -7.32
CA GLY A 38 5.46 -2.06 -8.52
C GLY A 38 6.30 -0.84 -8.94
N GLU A 39 5.77 0.37 -8.79
CA GLU A 39 6.48 1.62 -9.14
C GLU A 39 7.60 1.97 -8.14
N ILE A 40 7.41 1.70 -6.85
CA ILE A 40 8.34 2.15 -5.81
C ILE A 40 9.21 1.06 -5.21
N ALA A 41 8.96 -0.22 -5.52
CA ALA A 41 9.67 -1.35 -4.90
C ALA A 41 11.19 -1.27 -5.10
N SER A 42 11.65 -0.79 -6.27
CA SER A 42 13.08 -0.62 -6.57
C SER A 42 13.77 0.45 -5.71
N ASN A 43 13.02 1.35 -5.08
CA ASN A 43 13.54 2.35 -4.15
C ASN A 43 13.84 1.75 -2.77
N PHE A 44 13.31 0.55 -2.48
CA PHE A 44 13.55 -0.16 -1.23
C PHE A 44 14.59 -1.26 -1.47
N GLY A 45 15.59 -1.33 -0.60
CA GLY A 45 16.65 -2.34 -0.68
C GLY A 45 16.13 -3.77 -0.42
N ALA A 46 17.06 -4.71 -0.29
CA ALA A 46 16.71 -6.11 -0.05
C ALA A 46 16.38 -6.44 1.42
N ASP A 47 16.46 -5.46 2.34
CA ASP A 47 16.12 -5.67 3.74
C ASP A 47 14.61 -5.99 3.88
N PRO A 48 14.25 -7.21 4.31
CA PRO A 48 12.86 -7.60 4.45
C PRO A 48 12.06 -6.71 5.41
N GLN A 49 12.70 -6.15 6.45
CA GLN A 49 12.03 -5.31 7.44
C GLN A 49 11.68 -3.93 6.85
N ASP A 50 12.54 -3.37 6.01
CA ASP A 50 12.29 -2.07 5.38
C ASP A 50 11.25 -2.20 4.26
N VAL A 51 11.31 -3.29 3.49
CA VAL A 51 10.27 -3.64 2.51
C VAL A 51 8.90 -3.80 3.19
N GLU A 52 8.84 -4.49 4.32
CA GLU A 52 7.60 -4.66 5.08
C GLU A 52 7.05 -3.32 5.60
N LYS A 53 7.90 -2.51 6.24
CA LYS A 53 7.50 -1.18 6.73
C LYS A 53 6.99 -0.30 5.60
N ALA A 54 7.63 -0.34 4.43
CA ALA A 54 7.21 0.42 3.27
C ALA A 54 5.84 -0.02 2.74
N ARG A 55 5.61 -1.34 2.61
CA ARG A 55 4.31 -1.91 2.21
C ARG A 55 3.20 -1.54 3.19
N LEU A 56 3.45 -1.63 4.50
CA LEU A 56 2.49 -1.24 5.52
C LEU A 56 2.14 0.25 5.46
N ARG A 57 3.11 1.12 5.18
CA ARG A 57 2.86 2.56 4.98
C ARG A 57 2.03 2.82 3.74
N LEU A 58 2.34 2.15 2.63
CA LEU A 58 1.59 2.30 1.40
C LEU A 58 0.12 1.87 1.60
N ALA A 59 -0.12 0.73 2.26
CA ALA A 59 -1.47 0.29 2.58
C ALA A 59 -2.23 1.31 3.45
N LYS A 60 -1.59 1.85 4.50
CA LYS A 60 -2.19 2.90 5.33
C LYS A 60 -2.48 4.18 4.55
N ALA A 61 -1.58 4.59 3.67
CA ALA A 61 -1.77 5.76 2.81
C ALA A 61 -2.97 5.56 1.88
N LEU A 62 -3.09 4.40 1.24
CA LEU A 62 -4.24 4.00 0.42
C LEU A 62 -5.56 4.08 1.19
N LEU A 63 -5.63 3.43 2.35
CA LEU A 63 -6.84 3.43 3.16
C LEU A 63 -7.22 4.83 3.66
N SER A 64 -6.26 5.73 3.84
CA SER A 64 -6.53 7.11 4.26
C SER A 64 -7.09 8.01 3.14
N VAL A 65 -6.89 7.64 1.87
CA VAL A 65 -7.38 8.41 0.70
C VAL A 65 -8.58 7.75 0.02
N ALA A 66 -8.88 6.49 0.34
CA ALA A 66 -9.99 5.76 -0.23
C ALA A 66 -11.33 6.13 0.40
N HIS A 67 -12.38 6.03 -0.40
CA HIS A 67 -13.79 6.18 -0.03
C HIS A 67 -14.59 4.96 -0.48
N GLU A 68 -15.81 4.80 0.04
CA GLU A 68 -16.69 3.65 -0.27
C GLU A 68 -16.99 3.51 -1.77
N ASP A 69 -17.04 4.63 -2.50
CA ASP A 69 -17.25 4.68 -3.95
C ASP A 69 -15.96 4.72 -4.78
N SER A 70 -14.79 4.57 -4.16
CA SER A 70 -13.52 4.61 -4.89
C SER A 70 -13.40 3.43 -5.86
N ARG A 71 -13.48 3.73 -7.16
CA ARG A 71 -13.35 2.74 -8.24
C ARG A 71 -12.17 3.00 -9.18
N ASP A 72 -11.58 4.19 -9.10
CA ASP A 72 -10.48 4.60 -9.97
C ASP A 72 -9.12 4.23 -9.36
N VAL A 73 -8.49 3.24 -9.97
CA VAL A 73 -7.20 2.67 -9.54
C VAL A 73 -6.07 3.68 -9.69
N ASP A 74 -6.05 4.44 -10.79
CA ASP A 74 -4.96 5.39 -11.06
C ASP A 74 -5.02 6.59 -10.11
N VAL A 75 -6.22 7.07 -9.80
CA VAL A 75 -6.44 8.13 -8.80
C VAL A 75 -5.99 7.66 -7.42
N LEU A 76 -6.42 6.48 -6.98
CA LEU A 76 -6.04 5.89 -5.69
C LEU A 76 -4.52 5.71 -5.57
N LYS A 77 -3.90 5.15 -6.61
CA LYS A 77 -2.45 4.96 -6.69
C LYS A 77 -1.70 6.28 -6.51
N ARG A 78 -2.01 7.29 -7.33
CA ARG A 78 -1.33 8.60 -7.28
C ARG A 78 -1.52 9.29 -5.93
N ALA A 79 -2.73 9.29 -5.40
CA ALA A 79 -3.04 9.89 -4.11
C ALA A 79 -2.29 9.20 -2.96
N ALA A 80 -2.19 7.87 -2.97
CA ALA A 80 -1.48 7.12 -1.95
C ALA A 80 0.04 7.34 -1.99
N LEU A 81 0.64 7.38 -3.18
CA LEU A 81 2.07 7.69 -3.34
C LEU A 81 2.39 9.11 -2.86
N GLN A 82 1.54 10.09 -3.21
CA GLN A 82 1.67 11.46 -2.70
C GLN A 82 1.55 11.50 -1.18
N ARG A 83 0.56 10.82 -0.60
CA ARG A 83 0.36 10.77 0.85
C ARG A 83 1.55 10.13 1.56
N MET A 84 2.05 9.01 1.06
CA MET A 84 3.22 8.33 1.59
C MET A 84 4.46 9.23 1.55
N ALA A 85 4.69 9.94 0.45
CA ALA A 85 5.81 10.88 0.33
C ALA A 85 5.71 12.04 1.34
N LEU A 86 4.52 12.56 1.61
CA LEU A 86 4.29 13.59 2.64
C LEU A 86 4.61 13.07 4.05
N ASP A 87 4.26 11.81 4.35
CA ASP A 87 4.57 11.20 5.64
C ASP A 87 6.08 11.00 5.85
N TYR A 88 6.84 10.76 4.77
CA TYR A 88 8.32 10.74 4.85
C TYR A 88 8.91 12.11 5.16
N ARG A 89 8.38 13.19 4.56
CA ARG A 89 8.87 14.57 4.78
C ARG A 89 8.63 15.08 6.20
N ARG A 90 7.66 14.49 6.91
CA ARG A 90 7.30 14.86 8.29
C ARG A 90 8.13 14.14 9.35
N ARG A 91 9.01 13.21 8.96
CA ARG A 91 9.89 12.52 9.89
C ARG A 91 11.11 13.42 10.19
N PRO A 92 11.42 13.72 11.46
CA PRO A 92 12.60 14.49 11.85
C PRO A 92 13.91 13.74 11.56
#